data_AF-A0A3N5PAD9-F1
#
_entry.id   AF-A0A3N5PAD9-F1
#
_cell.length_a   1.000
_cell.length_b   1.000
_cell.length_c   1.000
_cell.angle_alpha   90.00
_cell.angle_beta   90.00
_cell.angle_gamma   90.00
#
_symmetry.space_group_name_H-M   'P 1'
#
loop_
_entity.id
_entity.type
_entity.pdbx_description
1 polymer ?
#
loop_
_entity_poly.entity_id
_entity_poly.type
_entity_poly.pdbx_seq_one_letter_code
_entity_poly.pdbx_strand_id
1 'polypeptide(L)'
;MATVNMTINGRKIPAREGQTVLEAATEAGIKIPTLCHHPALKPAGSCRLCLVQISGQRTLQPACTFPAMNGAEVSTHSPQVEEARRFVLELLLSDHPLDCMTCERTG
;
A
#
# COMPACT_ATOMS: atom_id res chain seq x y z
N MET A 1 -7.44 -23.24 -3.29
CA MET A 1 -6.75 -22.20 -2.49
C MET A 1 -7.68 -21.81 -1.37
N ALA A 2 -7.21 -21.80 -0.12
CA ALA A 2 -8.05 -21.40 0.99
C ALA A 2 -8.36 -19.89 0.88
N THR A 3 -9.61 -19.53 1.12
CA THR A 3 -10.05 -18.13 1.18
C THR A 3 -9.91 -17.66 2.62
N VAL A 4 -9.19 -16.56 2.82
CA VAL A 4 -9.10 -15.87 4.12
C VAL A 4 -9.99 -14.63 4.08
N ASN A 5 -10.65 -14.32 5.19
CA ASN A 5 -11.47 -13.11 5.30
C ASN A 5 -10.67 -12.03 5.99
N MET A 6 -10.62 -10.84 5.42
CA MET A 6 -10.00 -9.68 6.04
C MET A 6 -10.91 -8.46 5.94
N THR A 7 -10.64 -7.44 6.72
CA THR A 7 -11.40 -6.19 6.75
C THR A 7 -10.49 -5.05 6.32
N ILE A 8 -10.87 -4.29 5.30
CA ILE A 8 -10.17 -3.07 4.89
C ILE A 8 -11.15 -1.90 4.98
N ASN A 9 -10.82 -0.88 5.78
CA ASN A 9 -11.66 0.30 6.03
C ASN A 9 -13.10 -0.07 6.45
N GLY A 10 -13.24 -1.08 7.32
CA GLY A 10 -14.55 -1.57 7.78
C GLY A 10 -15.30 -2.46 6.79
N ARG A 11 -14.81 -2.63 5.56
CA ARG A 11 -15.40 -3.51 4.55
C ARG A 11 -14.75 -4.89 4.61
N LYS A 12 -15.55 -5.94 4.83
CA LYS A 12 -15.11 -7.32 4.74
C LYS A 12 -14.85 -7.70 3.28
N ILE A 13 -13.68 -8.27 3.01
CA ILE A 13 -13.28 -8.71 1.69
C ILE A 13 -12.70 -10.14 1.76
N PRO A 14 -12.97 -10.98 0.75
CA PRO A 14 -12.27 -12.24 0.60
C PRO A 14 -10.86 -11.97 0.04
N ALA A 15 -9.88 -12.69 0.54
CA ALA A 15 -8.52 -12.73 -0.01
C ALA A 15 -8.09 -14.18 -0.18
N ARG A 16 -7.15 -14.43 -1.08
CA ARG A 16 -6.60 -15.77 -1.29
C ARG A 16 -5.38 -15.95 -0.40
N GLU A 17 -5.22 -17.14 0.14
CA GLU A 17 -3.99 -17.48 0.85
C GLU A 17 -2.76 -17.27 -0.06
N GLY A 18 -1.74 -16.60 0.47
CA GLY A 18 -0.53 -16.23 -0.26
C GLY A 18 -0.59 -14.89 -1.02
N GLN A 19 -1.77 -14.25 -1.14
CA GLN A 19 -1.85 -12.89 -1.66
C GLN A 19 -1.29 -11.87 -0.67
N THR A 20 -0.87 -10.73 -1.19
CA THR A 20 -0.53 -9.56 -0.38
C THR A 20 -1.77 -8.72 -0.06
N VAL A 21 -1.68 -7.87 0.96
CA VAL A 21 -2.74 -6.91 1.29
C VAL A 21 -3.06 -6.00 0.11
N LEU A 22 -2.05 -5.60 -0.67
CA LEU A 22 -2.22 -4.78 -1.86
C LEU A 22 -3.02 -5.50 -2.95
N GLU A 23 -2.73 -6.77 -3.21
CA GLU A 23 -3.44 -7.57 -4.21
C GLU A 23 -4.91 -7.75 -3.81
N ALA A 24 -5.16 -8.14 -2.56
CA ALA A 24 -6.51 -8.28 -2.02
C ALA A 24 -7.31 -6.97 -2.08
N ALA A 25 -6.68 -5.85 -1.70
CA ALA A 25 -7.28 -4.52 -1.81
C ALA A 25 -7.62 -4.17 -3.27
N THR A 26 -6.70 -4.46 -4.20
CA THR A 26 -6.89 -4.19 -5.63
C THR A 26 -8.05 -4.98 -6.22
N GLU A 27 -8.14 -6.29 -5.91
CA GLU A 27 -9.27 -7.14 -6.34
C GLU A 27 -10.61 -6.66 -5.75
N ALA A 28 -10.61 -6.05 -4.56
CA ALA A 28 -11.79 -5.49 -3.91
C ALA A 28 -12.15 -4.06 -4.39
N GLY A 29 -11.38 -3.49 -5.31
CA GLY A 29 -11.56 -2.12 -5.82
C GLY A 29 -11.09 -1.03 -4.87
N ILE A 30 -10.25 -1.36 -3.88
CA ILE A 30 -9.68 -0.40 -2.91
C ILE A 30 -8.29 0.00 -3.41
N LYS A 31 -8.13 1.28 -3.75
CA LYS A 31 -6.87 1.81 -4.28
C LYS A 31 -5.90 2.16 -3.15
N ILE A 32 -4.77 1.48 -3.11
CA ILE A 32 -3.62 1.83 -2.27
C ILE A 32 -2.52 2.41 -3.18
N PRO A 33 -1.98 3.60 -2.89
CA PRO A 33 -1.00 4.23 -3.76
C PRO A 33 0.33 3.46 -3.75
N THR A 34 0.93 3.30 -4.92
CA THR A 34 2.20 2.59 -5.13
C THR A 34 3.03 3.29 -6.20
N LEU A 35 4.35 3.18 -6.10
CA LEU A 35 5.29 3.64 -7.14
C LEU A 35 6.17 2.49 -7.64
N CYS A 36 6.70 1.66 -6.73
CA CYS A 36 7.60 0.57 -7.09
C CYS A 36 6.92 -0.78 -7.34
N HIS A 37 5.58 -0.88 -7.19
CA HIS A 37 4.88 -2.13 -7.39
C HIS A 37 4.52 -2.32 -8.87
N HIS A 38 4.76 -3.53 -9.38
CA HIS A 38 4.37 -3.91 -10.73
C HIS A 38 3.98 -5.40 -10.74
N PRO A 39 2.86 -5.81 -11.34
CA PRO A 39 2.38 -7.21 -11.30
C PRO A 39 3.36 -8.24 -11.89
N ALA A 40 4.17 -7.83 -12.85
CA ALA A 40 5.19 -8.69 -13.47
C ALA A 40 6.52 -8.76 -12.69
N LEU A 41 6.67 -8.02 -11.58
CA LEU A 41 7.89 -7.96 -10.79
C LEU A 41 7.64 -8.46 -9.37
N LYS A 42 8.71 -8.94 -8.71
CA LYS A 42 8.63 -9.31 -7.30
C LYS A 42 8.39 -8.06 -6.43
N PRO A 43 7.56 -8.15 -5.37
CA PRO A 43 7.37 -7.04 -4.46
C PRO A 43 8.68 -6.60 -3.78
N ALA A 44 9.02 -5.32 -3.92
CA ALA A 44 10.26 -4.75 -3.38
C ALA A 44 10.08 -4.01 -2.04
N GLY A 45 8.91 -3.38 -1.82
CA GLY A 45 8.65 -2.59 -0.62
C GLY A 45 9.49 -1.31 -0.47
N SER A 46 10.20 -0.88 -1.52
CA SER A 46 11.20 0.21 -1.47
C SER A 46 10.59 1.61 -1.42
N CYS A 47 9.53 1.90 -2.18
CA CYS A 47 8.98 3.26 -2.25
C CYS A 47 8.21 3.72 -1.00
N ARG A 48 7.83 2.80 -0.11
CA ARG A 48 7.07 3.05 1.14
C ARG A 48 5.74 3.83 0.99
N LEU A 49 5.24 4.09 -0.21
CA LEU A 49 3.97 4.83 -0.40
C LEU A 49 2.73 3.98 -0.05
N CYS A 50 2.84 2.65 -0.17
CA CYS A 50 1.76 1.70 0.10
C CYS A 50 1.59 1.34 1.59
N LEU A 51 2.08 2.18 2.51
CA LEU A 51 1.92 1.94 3.94
C LEU A 51 0.44 1.92 4.33
N VAL A 52 0.11 0.97 5.21
CA VAL A 52 -1.20 0.78 5.81
C VAL A 52 -1.05 0.46 7.28
N GLN A 53 -2.08 0.79 8.06
CA GLN A 53 -2.16 0.40 9.46
C GLN A 53 -2.87 -0.93 9.56
N ILE A 54 -2.30 -1.87 10.32
CA ILE A 54 -2.87 -3.19 10.55
C ILE A 54 -3.05 -3.38 12.05
N SER A 55 -4.25 -3.77 12.50
CA SER A 55 -4.53 -3.99 13.92
C SER A 55 -3.58 -5.05 14.51
N GLY A 56 -3.05 -4.78 15.70
CA GLY A 56 -2.05 -5.63 16.37
C GLY A 56 -0.60 -5.43 15.90
N GLN A 57 -0.35 -4.69 14.81
CA GLN A 57 1.02 -4.35 14.39
C GLN A 57 1.49 -3.06 15.07
N ARG A 58 2.74 -3.08 15.57
CA ARG A 58 3.34 -1.91 16.24
C ARG A 58 3.63 -0.77 15.26
N THR A 59 3.99 -1.10 14.02
CA THR A 59 4.40 -0.15 12.98
C THR A 59 3.53 -0.30 11.75
N LEU A 60 3.46 0.76 10.94
CA LEU A 60 2.81 0.71 9.63
C LEU A 60 3.51 -0.33 8.74
N GLN A 61 2.70 -1.11 8.04
CA GLN A 61 3.18 -2.20 7.20
C GLN A 61 3.02 -1.82 5.73
N PRO A 62 4.00 -2.17 4.87
CA PRO A 62 3.86 -2.02 3.42
C PRO A 62 2.84 -3.02 2.87
N ALA A 63 1.73 -2.53 2.30
CA ALA A 63 0.70 -3.41 1.74
C ALA A 63 1.20 -4.33 0.63
N CYS A 64 2.21 -3.90 -0.13
CA CYS A 64 2.75 -4.67 -1.27
C CYS A 64 3.56 -5.91 -0.89
N THR A 65 4.04 -6.04 0.35
CA THR A 65 4.82 -7.21 0.79
C THR A 65 4.18 -7.92 1.97
N PHE A 66 3.26 -7.26 2.70
CA PHE A 66 2.59 -7.87 3.83
C PHE A 66 1.54 -8.88 3.35
N PRO A 67 1.54 -10.13 3.85
CA PRO A 67 0.59 -11.15 3.42
C PRO A 67 -0.83 -10.85 3.92
N ALA A 68 -1.83 -11.18 3.11
CA ALA A 68 -3.23 -11.17 3.53
C ALA A 68 -3.46 -12.29 4.53
N MET A 69 -3.90 -11.93 5.75
CA MET A 69 -4.14 -12.87 6.84
C MET A 69 -5.61 -12.88 7.23
N ASN A 70 -6.11 -14.05 7.64
CA ASN A 70 -7.47 -14.18 8.14
C ASN A 70 -7.68 -13.35 9.41
N GLY A 71 -8.77 -12.60 9.46
CA GLY A 71 -9.09 -11.69 10.55
C GLY A 71 -8.27 -10.40 10.59
N ALA A 72 -7.40 -10.14 9.60
CA ALA A 72 -6.64 -8.90 9.57
C ALA A 72 -7.57 -7.69 9.37
N GLU A 73 -7.39 -6.67 10.20
CA GLU A 73 -8.08 -5.39 10.08
C GLU A 73 -7.10 -4.31 9.62
N VAL A 74 -7.36 -3.76 8.44
CA VAL A 74 -6.49 -2.81 7.75
C VAL A 74 -7.19 -1.47 7.60
N SER A 75 -6.48 -0.39 7.94
CA SER A 75 -6.90 0.98 7.64
C SER A 75 -5.92 1.62 6.65
N THR A 76 -6.45 2.18 5.56
CA THR A 76 -5.66 2.81 4.50
C THR A 76 -5.64 4.34 4.58
N HIS A 77 -6.39 4.93 5.51
CA HIS A 77 -6.61 6.38 5.66
C HIS A 77 -6.61 6.83 7.13
N SER A 78 -5.94 6.10 8.03
CA SER A 78 -5.76 6.61 9.39
C SER A 78 -4.82 7.84 9.39
N PRO A 79 -4.93 8.73 10.39
CA PRO A 79 -4.06 9.91 10.47
C PRO A 79 -2.57 9.57 10.37
N GLN A 80 -2.15 8.47 11.02
CA GLN A 80 -0.78 7.99 10.97
C GLN A 80 -0.35 7.54 9.56
N VAL A 81 -1.24 6.92 8.79
CA VAL A 81 -0.96 6.50 7.40
C VAL A 81 -0.83 7.72 6.49
N GLU A 82 -1.70 8.71 6.65
CA GLU A 82 -1.66 9.93 5.85
C GLU A 82 -0.40 10.75 6.13
N GLU A 83 -0.04 10.91 7.41
CA GLU A 83 1.18 11.58 7.83
C GLU A 83 2.43 10.87 7.27
N ALA A 84 2.50 9.54 7.40
CA ALA A 84 3.62 8.77 6.87
C ALA A 84 3.74 8.87 5.34
N ARG A 85 2.62 8.87 4.60
CA ARG A 85 2.64 9.04 3.14
C ARG A 85 3.10 10.43 2.74
N ARG A 86 2.66 11.47 3.46
CA ARG A 86 3.13 12.84 3.22
C ARG A 86 4.64 12.93 3.43
N PHE A 87 5.14 12.41 4.55
CA PHE A 87 6.58 12.38 4.84
C PHE A 87 7.39 11.63 3.76
N VAL A 88 6.89 10.46 3.31
CA VAL A 88 7.53 9.72 2.21
C VAL A 88 7.57 10.53 0.92
N LEU A 89 6.49 11.23 0.57
CA LEU A 89 6.47 12.09 -0.61
C LEU A 89 7.41 13.28 -0.47
N GLU A 90 7.46 13.92 0.70
CA GLU A 90 8.41 15.00 0.99
C GLU A 90 9.86 14.54 0.82
N LEU A 91 10.21 13.36 1.33
CA LEU A 91 11.55 12.78 1.18
C LEU A 91 11.88 12.40 -0.26
N LEU A 92 10.91 11.88 -1.02
CA LEU A 92 11.11 11.57 -2.43
C LEU A 92 11.32 12.85 -3.26
N LEU A 93 10.60 13.92 -2.92
CA LEU A 93 10.69 15.19 -3.62
C LEU A 93 11.91 16.02 -3.20
N SER A 94 12.49 15.80 -2.02
CA SER A 94 13.65 16.58 -1.55
C SER A 94 14.89 16.41 -2.44
N ASP A 95 14.99 15.28 -3.15
CA ASP A 95 16.08 14.97 -4.08
C ASP A 95 15.61 14.93 -5.55
N HIS A 96 14.32 15.20 -5.82
CA HIS A 96 13.79 15.22 -7.18
C HIS A 96 14.09 16.56 -7.86
N PRO A 97 14.61 16.58 -9.11
CA PRO A 97 14.85 17.83 -9.82
C PRO A 97 13.54 18.59 -10.06
N LEU A 98 13.58 19.92 -9.91
CA LEU A 98 12.42 20.80 -10.08
C LEU A 98 12.17 21.15 -11.56
N ASP A 99 12.28 20.16 -12.43
CA ASP A 99 12.22 20.29 -13.89
C ASP A 99 10.82 20.01 -14.45
N CYS A 100 9.76 20.20 -13.64
CA CYS A 100 8.39 19.84 -14.03
C CYS A 100 7.96 20.47 -15.36
N MET A 101 8.42 21.69 -15.67
CA MET A 101 8.04 22.43 -16.90
C MET A 101 8.74 21.93 -18.17
N THR A 102 9.77 21.11 -18.04
CA THR A 102 10.57 20.57 -19.16
C THR A 102 10.61 19.04 -19.17
N CYS A 103 10.14 18.39 -18.12
CA CYS A 103 10.10 16.94 -18.00
C CYS A 103 9.08 16.32 -18.96
N GLU A 104 9.55 15.41 -19.83
CA GLU A 104 8.70 14.69 -20.81
C GLU A 104 7.67 13.75 -20.16
N ARG A 105 7.85 13.42 -18.87
CA ARG A 105 6.91 12.60 -18.09
C ARG A 105 5.83 13.43 -17.39
N THR A 106 5.93 14.76 -17.43
CA THR A 106 4.89 15.64 -16.89
C THR A 106 3.69 15.64 -17.83
N GLY A 107 2.54 15.20 -17.33
CA GLY A 107 1.28 15.11 -18.09
C GLY A 107 0.92 13.68 -18.40
#